data_AF-A0A662C7K2-F1
#
_entry.id   AF-A0A662C7K2-F1
#
_cell.length_a   1.000
_cell.length_b   1.000
_cell.length_c   1.000
_cell.angle_alpha   90.00
_cell.angle_beta   90.00
_cell.angle_gamma   90.00
#
_symmetry.space_group_name_H-M   'P 1'
#
loop_
_entity.id
_entity.type
_entity.pdbx_description
1 polymer ?
#
loop_
_entity_poly.entity_id
_entity_poly.type
_entity_poly.pdbx_seq_one_letter_code
_entity_poly.pdbx_strand_id
1 'polypeptide(L)' 'MKLSQYKFNLPPELVAKFPAKNRDESRLMVLHRETEQIEHLTFKDVINYFDDRDVMVFNDTKVFP' A
#
# COMPACT_ATOMS: atom_id res chain seq x y z
N MET A 1 -6.63 21.83 11.44
CA MET A 1 -6.51 21.44 10.02
C MET A 1 -7.89 21.36 9.40
N LYS A 2 -8.06 21.74 8.13
CA LYS A 2 -9.35 21.67 7.43
C LYS A 2 -9.42 20.36 6.63
N LEU A 3 -10.54 19.63 6.71
CA LEU A 3 -10.74 18.37 5.97
C LEU A 3 -10.52 18.52 4.46
N SER A 4 -10.79 19.72 3.93
CA SER A 4 -10.57 20.04 2.51
C SER A 4 -9.13 19.87 2.05
N GLN A 5 -8.14 19.93 2.95
CA GLN A 5 -6.72 19.75 2.62
C GLN A 5 -6.37 18.32 2.18
N TYR A 6 -7.28 17.36 2.40
CA TYR A 6 -7.10 15.95 2.05
C TYR A 6 -8.04 15.49 0.91
N LYS A 7 -8.75 16.42 0.27
CA LYS A 7 -9.60 16.09 -0.89
C LYS A 7 -8.75 15.91 -2.13
N PHE A 8 -8.99 14.83 -2.86
CA PHE A 8 -8.43 14.57 -4.19
C PHE A 8 -9.52 14.04 -5.12
N ASN A 9 -9.30 14.17 -6.42
CA ASN A 9 -10.21 13.61 -7.41
C ASN A 9 -9.95 12.10 -7.53
N LEU A 10 -10.92 11.28 -7.14
CA LEU A 10 -10.87 9.82 -7.26
C LEU A 10 -11.98 9.36 -8.21
N PRO A 11 -11.66 9.05 -9.48
CA PRO A 11 -12.62 8.46 -10.40
C PRO A 11 -13.23 7.17 -9.83
N PRO A 12 -14.56 6.99 -9.82
CA PRO A 12 -15.22 5.83 -9.22
C PRO A 12 -14.76 4.48 -9.79
N GLU A 13 -14.36 4.44 -11.05
CA GLU A 13 -13.87 3.25 -11.75
C GLU A 13 -12.52 2.75 -11.23
N LEU A 14 -11.75 3.60 -10.53
CA LEU A 14 -10.48 3.22 -9.90
C LEU A 14 -10.68 2.60 -8.50
N VAL A 15 -11.92 2.56 -7.99
CA VAL A 15 -12.25 1.87 -6.75
C VAL A 15 -12.44 0.38 -7.02
N ALA A 16 -11.50 -0.43 -6.55
CA ALA A 16 -11.57 -1.89 -6.70
C ALA A 16 -12.81 -2.46 -5.99
N LYS A 17 -13.64 -3.20 -6.72
CA LYS A 17 -14.82 -3.90 -6.17
C LYS A 17 -14.49 -5.27 -5.58
N PHE A 18 -13.43 -5.89 -6.10
CA PHE A 18 -12.94 -7.20 -5.70
C PHE A 18 -11.42 -7.16 -5.67
N PRO A 19 -10.76 -7.99 -4.84
CA PRO A 19 -9.31 -8.10 -4.85
C PRO A 19 -8.80 -8.69 -6.18
N ALA A 20 -7.51 -8.51 -6.44
CA ALA A 20 -6.83 -9.26 -7.51
C ALA A 20 -6.93 -10.78 -7.24
N LYS A 21 -6.95 -11.58 -8.32
CA LYS A 21 -7.06 -13.04 -8.23
C LYS A 21 -5.98 -13.65 -7.34
N ASN A 22 -4.74 -13.23 -7.56
CA ASN A 22 -3.62 -13.48 -6.66
C ASN A 22 -3.29 -12.16 -5.96
N ARG A 23 -3.26 -12.17 -4.62
CA ARG A 23 -3.17 -10.94 -3.81
C ARG A 23 -1.86 -10.17 -4.04
N ASP A 24 -0.79 -10.91 -4.27
CA ASP A 24 0.57 -10.41 -4.48
C ASP A 24 0.80 -9.85 -5.90
N GLU A 25 -0.14 -10.03 -6.82
CA GLU A 25 -0.12 -9.39 -8.16
C GLU A 25 -0.69 -7.97 -8.15
N SER A 26 -1.08 -7.44 -6.99
CA SER A 26 -1.48 -6.03 -6.85
C SER A 26 -0.31 -5.09 -7.13
N ARG A 27 -0.62 -3.89 -7.64
CA ARG A 27 0.38 -2.82 -7.85
C ARG A 27 0.90 -2.33 -6.52
N LEU A 28 2.20 -2.07 -6.45
CA LEU A 28 2.89 -1.42 -5.34
C LEU A 28 3.41 -0.06 -5.81
N MET A 29 3.01 1.02 -5.13
CA MET A 29 3.58 2.34 -5.33
C MET A 29 4.53 2.64 -4.18
N VAL A 30 5.81 2.82 -4.48
CA VAL A 30 6.85 3.14 -3.50
C VAL A 30 7.10 4.64 -3.55
N LEU A 31 7.08 5.29 -2.38
CA LEU A 31 7.39 6.71 -2.23
C LEU A 31 8.66 6.85 -1.39
N HIS A 32 9.72 7.34 -2.01
CA HIS A 32 10.97 7.64 -1.33
C HIS A 32 10.85 9.02 -0.65
N ARG A 33 10.59 9.01 0.67
CA ARG A 33 10.30 10.25 1.43
C ARG A 33 11.37 11.32 1.34
N GLU A 34 12.64 10.93 1.24
CA GLU A 34 13.77 11.86 1.20
C GLU A 34 13.95 12.53 -0.17
N THR A 35 13.68 11.78 -1.25
CA THR A 35 13.91 12.24 -2.63
C THR A 35 12.64 12.64 -3.36
N GLU A 36 11.48 12.38 -2.76
CA GLU A 36 10.14 12.52 -3.36
C GLU A 36 9.93 11.67 -4.62
N GLN A 37 10.83 10.71 -4.88
CA GLN A 37 10.73 9.82 -6.03
C GLN A 37 9.58 8.82 -5.83
N ILE A 38 8.84 8.59 -6.92
CA ILE A 38 7.76 7.60 -6.99
C ILE A 38 8.19 6.46 -7.92
N GLU A 39 8.09 5.24 -7.43
CA GLU A 39 8.32 4.02 -8.19
C GLU A 39 7.04 3.18 -8.26
N HIS A 40 6.91 2.40 -9.35
CA HIS A 40 5.76 1.54 -9.60
C HIS A 40 6.23 0.11 -9.84
N LEU A 41 5.82 -0.79 -8.95
CA LEU A 41 6.22 -2.19 -8.91
C LEU A 41 4.99 -3.10 -8.72
N THR A 42 5.23 -4.40 -8.54
CA THR A 42 4.23 -5.38 -8.10
C THR A 42 4.47 -5.72 -6.63
N PHE A 43 3.43 -6.09 -5.87
CA PHE A 43 3.56 -6.32 -4.42
C PHE A 43 4.55 -7.44 -4.06
N LYS A 44 4.80 -8.41 -4.95
CA LYS A 44 5.88 -9.40 -4.80
C LYS A 44 7.27 -8.78 -4.59
N ASP A 45 7.52 -7.60 -5.17
CA ASP A 45 8.80 -6.91 -5.11
C ASP A 45 9.06 -6.26 -3.75
N VAL A 46 8.07 -6.23 -2.85
CA VAL A 46 8.19 -5.59 -1.53
C VAL A 46 9.33 -6.18 -0.70
N ILE A 47 9.67 -7.46 -0.91
CA ILE A 47 10.76 -8.13 -0.19
C ILE A 47 12.13 -7.51 -0.47
N ASN A 48 12.29 -6.83 -1.61
CA ASN A 48 13.54 -6.19 -1.99
C ASN A 48 13.82 -4.89 -1.22
N TYR A 49 12.88 -4.42 -0.39
CA TYR A 49 13.01 -3.20 0.43
C TYR A 49 13.32 -3.48 1.90
N PHE A 50 13.50 -4.75 2.28
CA PHE A 50 13.82 -5.14 3.66
C PHE A 50 15.26 -5.69 3.73
N ASP A 51 15.96 -5.37 4.82
CA ASP A 51 17.18 -6.06 5.23
C ASP A 51 16.93 -7.02 6.40
N ASP A 52 17.98 -7.70 6.86
CA ASP A 52 17.92 -8.71 7.93
C ASP A 52 17.64 -8.11 9.33
N ARG A 53 17.61 -6.79 9.46
CA ARG A 53 17.36 -6.06 10.71
C ARG A 53 15.97 -5.43 10.72
N ASP A 54 15.24 -5.46 9.62
CA ASP A 54 13.90 -4.90 9.54
C ASP A 54 12.83 -5.81 10.17
N VAL A 55 11.75 -5.19 10.67
CA VAL A 55 10.63 -5.91 11.29
C VAL A 55 9.33 -5.54 10.59
N MET A 56 8.66 -6.55 10.04
CA MET A 56 7.32 -6.41 9.49
C MET A 56 6.28 -6.70 10.57
N VAL A 57 5.59 -5.66 11.02
CA VAL A 57 4.53 -5.77 12.02
C VAL A 57 3.19 -5.97 11.33
N PHE A 58 2.53 -7.10 11.60
CA PHE A 58 1.19 -7.40 11.12
C PHE A 58 0.17 -7.28 12.25
N ASN A 59 -1.03 -6.84 11.89
CA ASN A 59 -2.17 -6.88 12.78
C ASN A 59 -2.92 -8.21 12.60
N ASP A 60 -2.97 -9.02 13.66
CA ASP A 60 -3.77 -10.25 13.75
C ASP A 60 -4.96 -10.02 14.69
N THR A 61 -6.10 -9.60 14.12
CA THR A 61 -7.31 -9.30 14.90
C THR A 61 -8.02 -10.58 15.33
N LYS A 62 -8.26 -10.72 16.65
CA LYS A 62 -9.09 -11.79 17.21
C LYS A 62 -10.41 -11.23 17.72
N VAL A 63 -11.52 -11.83 17.28
CA VAL A 63 -12.85 -11.51 17.80
C VAL A 63 -13.03 -12.27 19.10
N PHE A 64 -13.26 -11.56 20.20
CA PHE A 64 -13.71 -12.18 21.44
C PHE A 64 -15.19 -12.57 21.30
N PRO A 65 -15.59 -13.79 21.72
CA PRO A 65 -17.00 -14.17 21.80
C PRO A 65 -17.79 -13.32 22.79
#